data_AF-A0A497G5J0-F1
#
_entry.id   AF-A0A497G5J0-F1
#
_cell.length_a   1.000
_cell.length_b   1.000
_cell.length_c   1.000
_cell.angle_alpha   90.00
_cell.angle_beta   90.00
_cell.angle_gamma   90.00
#
_symmetry.space_group_name_H-M   'P 1'
#
loop_
_entity.id
_entity.type
_entity.pdbx_description
1 polymer ?
#
loop_
_entity_poly.entity_id
_entity_poly.type
_entity_poly.pdbx_seq_one_letter_code
_entity_poly.pdbx_strand_id
1 'polypeptide(L)'
;LATCEHLYRLRRQAVAVVMREIYEGFDLPIGVWFVRENLRRMYSSRPLKFDTVEEALSRLAKATKLPLDAWLRSSRLLRSLLTQEALDAFMGGQPW
;
A
#
# COMPACT_ATOMS: atom_id res chain seq x y z
N LEU A 1 -2.56 11.55 6.01
CA LEU A 1 -1.92 12.12 7.23
C LEU A 1 -1.03 11.11 7.95
N ALA A 2 -1.52 9.97 8.48
CA ALA A 2 -0.67 9.00 9.20
C ALA A 2 0.54 8.47 8.38
N THR A 3 0.33 8.12 7.11
CA THR A 3 1.43 7.73 6.21
C THR A 3 2.42 8.84 5.95
N CYS A 4 1.94 10.08 5.75
CA CYS A 4 2.80 11.24 5.57
C CYS A 4 3.63 11.53 6.83
N GLU A 5 3.03 11.44 8.03
CA GLU A 5 3.75 11.55 9.32
C GLU A 5 4.90 10.52 9.39
N HIS A 6 4.63 9.27 8.99
CA HIS A 6 5.63 8.21 8.99
C HIS A 6 6.76 8.48 7.99
N LEU A 7 6.43 8.78 6.73
CA LEU A 7 7.41 9.06 5.67
C LEU A 7 8.23 10.32 5.98
N TYR A 8 7.62 11.36 6.55
CA TYR A 8 8.30 12.57 7.00
C TYR A 8 9.36 12.26 8.07
N ARG A 9 9.02 11.43 9.07
CA ARG A 9 9.97 11.00 10.12
C ARG A 9 11.14 10.22 9.54
N LEU A 10 10.89 9.37 8.54
CA LEU A 10 11.92 8.63 7.82
C LEU A 10 12.73 9.51 6.85
N ARG A 11 12.29 10.75 6.60
CA ARG A 11 12.82 11.63 5.54
C ARG A 11 12.83 10.97 4.17
N ARG A 12 11.75 10.25 3.84
CA ARG A 12 11.57 9.57 2.56
C ARG A 12 10.30 10.02 1.86
N GLN A 13 10.31 9.91 0.54
CA GLN A 13 9.11 10.01 -0.29
C GLN A 13 8.82 8.63 -0.90
N ALA A 14 7.54 8.30 -1.02
CA ALA A 14 7.10 7.04 -1.57
C ALA A 14 5.64 7.15 -2.04
N VAL A 15 5.26 6.29 -2.98
CA VAL A 15 3.87 5.99 -3.26
C VAL A 15 3.33 5.14 -2.11
N ALA A 16 2.11 5.43 -1.66
CA ALA A 16 1.44 4.65 -0.61
C ALA A 16 0.06 4.21 -1.08
N VAL A 17 -0.21 2.90 -0.98
CA VAL A 17 -1.51 2.30 -1.28
C VAL A 17 -2.01 1.61 -0.01
N VAL A 18 -3.21 1.98 0.43
CA VAL A 18 -3.85 1.36 1.61
C VAL A 18 -5.00 0.48 1.13
N MET A 19 -4.86 -0.82 1.36
CA MET A 19 -5.92 -1.80 1.11
C MET A 19 -6.72 -2.03 2.38
N ARG A 20 -8.05 -1.96 2.30
CA ARG A 20 -8.93 -2.20 3.45
C ARG A 20 -10.18 -2.93 3.00
N GLU A 21 -10.42 -4.09 3.60
CA GLU A 21 -11.71 -4.79 3.51
C GLU A 21 -12.56 -4.43 4.72
N ILE A 22 -13.84 -4.22 4.48
CA ILE A 22 -14.85 -4.02 5.52
C ILE A 22 -15.80 -5.21 5.38
N TYR A 23 -15.97 -5.95 6.46
CA TYR A 23 -16.87 -7.10 6.49
C TYR A 23 -18.15 -6.76 7.25
N GLU A 24 -19.14 -7.64 7.09
CA GLU A 24 -20.41 -7.60 7.82
C GLU A 24 -20.18 -7.51 9.34
N GLY A 25 -21.04 -6.75 10.03
CA GLY A 25 -20.93 -6.48 11.46
C GLY A 25 -20.06 -5.27 11.81
N PHE A 26 -19.49 -4.57 10.83
CA PHE A 26 -18.80 -3.29 11.04
C PHE A 26 -19.73 -2.10 10.79
N ASP A 27 -20.75 -1.94 11.63
CA ASP A 27 -21.79 -0.89 11.49
C ASP A 27 -21.57 0.29 12.46
N LEU A 28 -20.30 0.65 12.72
CA LEU A 28 -19.98 1.77 13.60
C LEU A 28 -19.74 3.06 12.78
N PRO A 29 -20.41 4.18 13.09
CA PRO A 29 -20.19 5.47 12.45
C PRO A 29 -18.92 6.14 12.99
N ILE A 30 -17.77 5.53 12.74
CA ILE A 30 -16.46 6.07 13.13
C ILE A 30 -15.83 6.86 11.99
N GLY A 31 -15.34 8.06 12.31
CA GLY A 31 -14.64 8.90 11.34
C GLY A 31 -13.30 8.32 10.88
N VAL A 32 -12.68 9.01 9.92
CA VAL A 32 -11.38 8.65 9.31
C VAL A 32 -10.25 8.50 10.34
N TRP A 33 -10.40 9.04 11.55
CA TRP A 33 -9.44 8.87 12.65
C TRP A 33 -9.09 7.40 12.89
N PHE A 34 -10.07 6.49 12.79
CA PHE A 34 -9.86 5.06 13.03
C PHE A 34 -8.84 4.46 12.06
N VAL A 35 -8.98 4.78 10.76
CA VAL A 35 -8.03 4.33 9.73
C VAL A 35 -6.64 4.88 10.01
N ARG A 36 -6.54 6.16 10.40
CA ARG A 36 -5.25 6.79 10.72
C ARG A 36 -4.57 6.13 11.91
N GLU A 37 -5.32 5.75 12.94
CA GLU A 37 -4.76 5.12 14.13
C GLU A 37 -4.30 3.69 13.87
N ASN A 38 -5.07 2.92 13.09
CA ASN A 38 -4.64 1.61 12.62
C ASN A 38 -3.34 1.70 11.80
N LEU A 39 -3.22 2.69 10.92
CA LEU A 39 -1.99 2.93 10.16
C LEU A 39 -0.80 3.26 11.07
N ARG A 40 -0.97 4.11 12.10
CA ARG A 40 0.11 4.41 13.05
C ARG A 40 0.59 3.17 13.80
N ARG A 41 -0.36 2.34 14.27
CA ARG A 41 -0.04 1.06 14.91
C ARG A 41 0.70 0.13 13.95
N MET A 42 0.23 0.01 12.71
CA MET A 42 0.90 -0.77 11.66
C MET A 42 2.33 -0.27 11.39
N TYR A 43 2.56 1.04 11.34
CA TYR A 43 3.90 1.61 11.13
C TYR A 43 4.83 1.48 12.34
N SER A 44 4.30 1.18 13.53
CA SER A 44 5.12 0.93 14.73
C SER A 44 5.64 -0.50 14.83
N SER A 45 5.05 -1.43 14.08
CA SER A 45 5.51 -2.82 14.02
C SER A 45 6.53 -3.06 12.90
N ARG A 46 7.23 -4.19 12.95
CA ARG A 46 8.21 -4.57 11.92
C ARG A 46 7.47 -4.88 10.61
N PRO A 47 7.75 -4.16 9.50
CA PRO A 47 7.09 -4.42 8.23
C PRO A 47 7.66 -5.68 7.56
N LEU A 48 6.84 -6.30 6.72
CA LEU A 48 7.32 -7.22 5.70
C LEU A 48 7.94 -6.40 4.57
N LYS A 49 9.08 -6.87 4.04
CA LYS A 49 9.79 -6.26 2.92
C LYS A 49 9.82 -7.26 1.77
N PHE A 50 9.67 -6.76 0.56
CA PHE A 50 9.65 -7.51 -0.69
C PHE A 50 10.50 -6.76 -1.70
N ASP A 51 11.09 -7.49 -2.64
CA ASP A 51 11.95 -6.89 -3.66
C ASP A 51 11.13 -6.43 -4.87
N THR A 52 9.93 -7.01 -5.07
CA THR A 52 9.02 -6.65 -6.16
C THR A 52 7.60 -6.36 -5.67
N VAL A 53 6.82 -5.63 -6.48
CA VAL A 53 5.41 -5.34 -6.17
C VAL A 53 4.59 -6.64 -6.26
N GLU A 54 4.92 -7.52 -7.20
CA GLU A 54 4.29 -8.82 -7.43
C GLU A 54 4.39 -9.72 -6.19
N GLU A 55 5.56 -9.77 -5.54
CA GLU A 55 5.75 -10.51 -4.29
C GLU A 55 4.84 -9.97 -3.17
N ALA A 56 4.78 -8.65 -3.02
CA ALA A 56 3.90 -8.01 -2.06
C ALA A 56 2.42 -8.33 -2.33
N LEU A 57 2.01 -8.33 -3.60
CA LEU A 57 0.64 -8.66 -4.00
C LEU A 57 0.31 -10.14 -3.80
N SER A 58 1.25 -11.04 -4.03
CA SER A 58 1.09 -12.48 -3.72
C SER A 58 0.88 -12.70 -2.22
N ARG A 59 1.62 -11.97 -1.36
CA ARG A 59 1.39 -12.00 0.09
C ARG A 59 0.04 -11.41 0.47
N LEU A 60 -0.40 -10.34 -0.21
CA LEU A 60 -1.68 -9.68 0.03
C LEU A 60 -2.86 -10.58 -0.33
N ALA A 61 -2.80 -11.26 -1.47
CA ALA A 61 -3.83 -12.20 -1.91
C ALA A 61 -4.10 -13.33 -0.90
N LYS A 62 -3.08 -13.73 -0.13
CA LYS A 62 -3.20 -14.70 0.98
C LYS A 62 -3.79 -14.10 2.26
N ALA A 63 -3.81 -12.77 2.39
CA ALA A 63 -4.25 -12.04 3.58
C ALA A 63 -5.68 -11.50 3.46
N THR A 64 -6.17 -11.31 2.24
CA THR A 64 -7.46 -10.70 1.92
C THR A 64 -8.48 -11.75 1.48
N LYS A 65 -9.77 -11.49 1.73
CA LYS A 65 -10.84 -12.36 1.22
C LYS A 65 -11.18 -12.05 -0.24
N LEU A 66 -11.07 -10.79 -0.67
CA LEU A 66 -11.28 -10.43 -2.06
C LEU A 66 -10.11 -10.92 -2.92
N PRO A 67 -10.39 -11.38 -4.16
CA PRO A 67 -9.35 -11.75 -5.10
C PRO A 67 -8.51 -10.52 -5.48
N LEU A 68 -7.23 -10.75 -5.78
CA LEU A 68 -6.28 -9.69 -6.14
C LEU A 68 -6.77 -8.79 -7.28
N ASP A 69 -7.45 -9.38 -8.24
CA ASP A 69 -8.04 -8.73 -9.41
C ASP A 69 -9.09 -7.65 -9.03
N ALA A 70 -9.80 -7.80 -7.92
CA ALA A 70 -10.69 -6.75 -7.40
C ALA A 70 -9.93 -5.47 -7.01
N TRP A 71 -8.73 -5.63 -6.42
CA TRP A 71 -7.85 -4.52 -6.06
C TRP A 71 -7.22 -3.88 -7.30
N LEU A 72 -6.80 -4.68 -8.28
CA LEU A 72 -6.23 -4.20 -9.54
C LEU A 72 -7.25 -3.40 -10.37
N ARG A 73 -8.52 -3.80 -10.38
CA ARG A 73 -9.59 -3.04 -11.04
C ARG A 73 -9.95 -1.73 -10.35
N SER A 74 -9.87 -1.69 -9.02
CA SER A 74 -10.24 -0.49 -8.25
C SER A 74 -9.12 0.54 -8.15
N SER A 75 -7.85 0.12 -8.09
CA SER A 75 -6.73 1.02 -7.82
C SER A 75 -5.97 1.43 -9.08
N ARG A 76 -6.06 2.72 -9.45
CA ARG A 76 -5.22 3.32 -10.49
C ARG A 76 -3.74 3.31 -10.12
N LEU A 77 -3.41 3.62 -8.86
CA LEU A 77 -2.02 3.64 -8.40
C LEU A 77 -1.36 2.26 -8.49
N LEU A 78 -2.09 1.21 -8.12
CA LEU A 78 -1.55 -0.13 -8.19
C LEU A 78 -1.28 -0.56 -9.64
N ARG A 79 -2.20 -0.23 -10.56
CA ARG A 79 -1.97 -0.46 -11.99
C ARG A 79 -0.74 0.30 -12.49
N SER A 80 -0.62 1.59 -12.15
CA SER A 80 0.56 2.37 -12.52
C SER A 80 1.85 1.75 -12.01
N LEU A 81 1.89 1.24 -10.79
CA LEU A 81 3.08 0.57 -10.24
C LEU A 81 3.46 -0.73 -10.98
N LEU A 82 2.50 -1.40 -11.61
CA LEU A 82 2.73 -2.68 -12.32
C LEU A 82 2.99 -2.50 -13.82
N THR A 83 2.50 -1.42 -14.42
CA THR A 83 2.56 -1.23 -15.88
C THR A 83 3.53 -0.12 -16.31
N GLN A 84 3.97 0.73 -15.39
CA GLN A 84 4.82 1.87 -15.71
C GLN A 84 6.25 1.60 -15.27
N GLU A 85 7.19 1.82 -16.19
CA GLU A 85 8.62 1.82 -15.88
C GLU A 85 9.14 3.25 -15.75
N ALA A 86 10.16 3.42 -14.90
CA ALA A 86 10.87 4.68 -14.79
C ALA A 86 11.67 4.94 -16.08
N LEU A 87 11.68 6.18 -16.56
CA LEU A 87 12.51 6.57 -17.71
C LEU A 87 13.99 6.25 -17.48
N ASP A 88 14.44 6.34 -16.22
CA ASP A 88 15.80 6.03 -15.78
C ASP A 88 16.22 4.61 -16.14
N ALA A 89 15.28 3.65 -16.18
CA ALA A 89 15.53 2.27 -16.60
C ALA A 89 16.03 2.19 -18.05
N PHE A 90 15.59 3.11 -18.91
CA PHE A 90 16.03 3.23 -20.30
C PHE A 90 17.28 4.10 -20.47
N MET A 91 17.65 4.88 -19.45
CA MET A 91 18.81 5.80 -19.49
C MET A 91 20.08 5.18 -18.88
N GLY A 92 20.06 3.89 -18.53
CA GLY A 92 21.22 3.18 -17.94
C GLY A 92 21.48 3.52 -16.46
N GLY A 93 20.57 4.24 -15.82
CA GLY A 93 20.59 4.49 -14.38
C GLY A 93 19.99 3.30 -13.61
N GLN A 94 20.48 3.03 -12.41
CA GLN A 94 19.77 2.15 -11.48
C GLN A 94 18.45 2.84 -11.07
N PRO A 95 17.28 2.19 -11.22
CA PRO A 95 16.06 2.70 -10.64
C PRO A 95 16.20 2.76 -9.10
N TRP A 96 15.46 3.68 -8.49
CA TRP A 96 15.42 3.93 -7.04
C TRP A 96 14.93 2.74 -6.21
#